data_AF-A0A2Z6B2E1-F1
#
_entry.id   AF-A0A2Z6B2E1-F1
#
_cell.length_a   1.000
_cell.length_b   1.000
_cell.length_c   1.000
_cell.angle_alpha   90.00
_cell.angle_beta   90.00
_cell.angle_gamma   90.00
#
_symmetry.space_group_name_H-M   'P 1'
#
loop_
_entity.id
_entity.type
_entity.pdbx_description
1 polymer ?
#
loop_
_entity_poly.entity_id
_entity_poly.type
_entity_poly.pdbx_seq_one_letter_code
_entity_poly.pdbx_strand_id
1 'polypeptide(L)' 'MQFDWHYFLAALGLAFVLEGVAYFLGANQMHAMLKLLAERSPMELRLLGGVAIVAGLFLVWLARL' A
#
# COMPACT_ATOMS: atom_id res chain seq x y z
N MET A 1 12.20 20.99 -11.79
CA MET A 1 10.92 20.27 -11.65
C MET A 1 10.14 20.93 -10.52
N GLN A 2 8.97 21.50 -10.77
CA GLN A 2 8.08 21.97 -9.70
C GLN A 2 7.33 20.76 -9.16
N PHE A 3 7.43 20.54 -7.85
CA PHE A 3 6.65 19.51 -7.18
C PHE A 3 5.20 20.00 -7.03
N ASP A 4 4.25 19.25 -7.58
CA ASP A 4 2.84 19.61 -7.46
C ASP A 4 2.25 19.01 -6.19
N TRP A 5 2.08 19.87 -5.19
CA TRP A 5 1.52 19.51 -3.89
C TRP A 5 0.09 18.98 -3.97
N HIS A 6 -0.70 19.38 -4.97
CA HIS A 6 -2.09 18.92 -5.09
C HIS A 6 -2.13 17.43 -5.44
N TYR A 7 -1.35 17.01 -6.45
CA TYR A 7 -1.27 15.60 -6.82
C TYR A 7 -0.69 14.73 -5.71
N PHE A 8 0.32 15.23 -5.00
CA PHE A 8 0.89 14.50 -3.87
C PHE A 8 -0.13 14.29 -2.75
N LEU A 9 -0.82 15.35 -2.34
CA LEU A 9 -1.82 15.26 -1.27
C LEU A 9 -3.02 14.40 -1.67
N ALA A 10 -3.46 14.47 -2.92
CA ALA A 10 -4.53 13.60 -3.43
C ALA A 10 -4.13 12.11 -3.41
N ALA A 11 -2.92 11.79 -3.88
CA ALA A 11 -2.41 10.42 -3.85
C ALA A 11 -2.24 9.90 -2.41
N LEU A 12 -1.70 10.73 -1.51
CA LEU A 12 -1.55 10.40 -0.09
C LEU A 12 -2.91 10.20 0.60
N GLY A 13 -3.88 11.08 0.33
CA GLY A 13 -5.24 10.95 0.85
C GLY A 13 -5.92 9.66 0.37
N LEU A 14 -5.76 9.33 -0.92
CA LEU A 14 -6.31 8.08 -1.47
C LEU A 14 -5.65 6.85 -0.83
N ALA A 15 -4.34 6.88 -0.58
CA ALA A 15 -3.64 5.81 0.13
C ALA A 15 -4.24 5.58 1.53
N PHE A 16 -4.46 6.66 2.30
CA PHE A 16 -5.10 6.55 3.62
C PHE A 16 -6.53 6.05 3.56
N VAL A 17 -7.31 6.45 2.56
CA VAL A 17 -8.68 5.92 2.38
C VAL A 17 -8.65 4.43 2.12
N LEU A 18 -7.81 3.96 1.19
CA LEU A 18 -7.71 2.54 0.85
C LEU A 18 -7.22 1.70 2.04
N GLU A 19 -6.21 2.18 2.75
CA GLU A 19 -5.68 1.51 3.93
C GLU A 19 -6.71 1.51 5.08
N GLY A 20 -7.38 2.65 5.31
CA GLY A 20 -8.42 2.80 6.32
C GLY A 20 -9.64 1.90 6.06
N VAL A 21 -10.05 1.73 4.81
CA VAL A 21 -11.11 0.77 4.43
C VAL A 21 -10.70 -0.66 4.79
N ALA A 22 -9.45 -1.05 4.51
CA ALA A 22 -8.95 -2.37 4.86
C ALA A 22 -8.96 -2.59 6.38
N TYR A 23 -8.59 -1.59 7.19
CA TYR A 23 -8.70 -1.67 8.65
C TYR A 23 -10.15 -1.72 9.13
N PHE A 24 -11.03 -0.89 8.57
CA PHE A 24 -12.42 -0.77 9.00
C PHE A 24 -13.23 -2.03 8.70
N LEU A 25 -13.18 -2.53 7.47
CA LEU A 25 -13.90 -3.74 7.06
C LEU A 25 -13.19 -5.03 7.51
N GLY A 26 -11.87 -5.01 7.59
CA GLY A 26 -11.02 -6.16 7.88
C GLY A 26 -10.57 -6.27 9.34
N ALA A 27 -11.13 -5.49 10.28
CA ALA A 27 -10.65 -5.40 11.66
C ALA A 27 -10.42 -6.77 12.36
N ASN A 28 -11.33 -7.73 12.13
CA ASN A 28 -11.20 -9.08 12.69
C ASN A 28 -10.05 -9.88 12.08
N GLN A 29 -9.80 -9.70 10.78
CA GLN A 29 -8.76 -10.40 10.03
C GLN A 29 -7.38 -9.77 10.25
N MET A 30 -7.34 -8.48 10.57
CA MET A 30 -6.09 -7.71 10.73
C MET A 30 -5.17 -8.30 11.81
N HIS A 31 -5.73 -8.74 12.94
CA HIS A 31 -4.95 -9.38 14.00
C HIS A 31 -4.24 -10.66 13.53
N ALA A 32 -4.92 -11.49 12.74
CA ALA A 32 -4.34 -12.71 12.18
C ALA A 32 -3.30 -12.38 11.10
N MET A 33 -3.59 -11.39 10.25
CA MET A 33 -2.66 -10.90 9.23
C MET A 33 -1.36 -10.37 9.84
N LEU A 34 -1.46 -9.54 10.88
CA LEU A 34 -0.29 -8.98 11.57
C LEU A 34 0.58 -10.06 12.23
N LYS A 35 -0.04 -11.08 12.84
CA LYS A 35 0.71 -12.24 13.37
C LYS A 35 1.44 -12.98 12.26
N LEU A 36 0.74 -13.24 11.15
CA LEU A 36 1.34 -13.91 10.00
C LEU A 36 2.51 -13.11 9.42
N LEU A 37 2.40 -11.78 9.35
CA LEU A 37 3.49 -10.91 8.90
C LEU A 37 4.65 -10.87 9.89
N ALA A 38 4.38 -10.87 11.20
CA ALA A 38 5.40 -10.86 12.24
C ALA A 38 6.25 -12.15 12.26
N GLU A 39 5.69 -13.27 11.81
CA GLU A 39 6.37 -14.56 11.72
C GLU A 39 7.22 -14.71 10.43
N ARG A 40 7.09 -13.80 9.46
CA ARG A 40 7.87 -13.85 8.21
C ARG A 40 9.31 -13.38 8.43
N SER A 41 10.22 -13.98 7.66
CA SER A 41 11.61 -13.54 7.61
C SER A 41 11.74 -12.15 6.97
N PRO A 42 12.81 -11.39 7.27
CA PRO A 42 13.05 -10.09 6.66
C PRO A 42 13.12 -10.12 5.12
N MET A 43 13.56 -11.23 4.53
CA MET A 43 13.64 -11.40 3.08
C MET A 43 12.24 -11.52 2.45
N GLU A 44 11.36 -12.32 3.05
CA GLU A 44 9.97 -12.46 2.58
C GLU A 44 9.22 -11.12 2.67
N LEU A 45 9.41 -10.37 3.75
CA LEU A 45 8.80 -9.04 3.91
C LEU A 45 9.30 -8.06 2.84
N ARG A 46 10.61 -8.07 2.53
CA ARG A 46 11.17 -7.27 1.43
C ARG A 46 10.61 -7.65 0.07
N LEU A 47 10.42 -8.95 -0.18
CA LEU A 47 9.85 -9.42 -1.44
C LEU A 47 8.38 -8.98 -1.55
N LEU A 48 7.59 -9.13 -0.49
CA LEU A 48 6.20 -8.69 -0.44
C LEU A 48 6.08 -7.18 -0.69
N GLY A 49 6.90 -6.38 -0.01
CA GLY A 49 6.98 -4.94 -0.25
C GLY A 49 7.45 -4.59 -1.67
N GLY A 50 8.44 -5.30 -2.19
CA GLY A 50 8.93 -5.12 -3.56
C GLY A 50 7.85 -5.39 -4.62
N VAL A 51 7.09 -6.48 -4.47
CA VAL A 51 5.95 -6.80 -5.34
C VAL A 51 4.88 -5.71 -5.25
N ALA A 52 4.56 -5.23 -4.04
CA ALA A 52 3.60 -4.14 -3.85
C ALA A 52 4.05 -2.84 -4.53
N ILE A 53 5.34 -2.49 -4.47
CA ILE A 53 5.92 -1.33 -5.17
C ILE A 53 5.77 -1.49 -6.68
N VAL A 54 6.15 -2.64 -7.24
CA VAL A 54 6.06 -2.89 -8.69
C VAL A 54 4.61 -2.84 -9.17
N ALA A 55 3.68 -3.45 -8.43
CA ALA A 55 2.25 -3.38 -8.73
C ALA A 55 1.71 -1.94 -8.65
N GLY A 56 2.12 -1.17 -7.64
CA GLY A 56 1.77 0.24 -7.52
C GLY A 56 2.26 1.08 -8.71
N LEU A 57 3.51 0.89 -9.13
CA LEU A 57 4.07 1.54 -10.31
C LEU A 57 3.30 1.15 -11.59
N PHE A 58 2.92 -0.11 -11.72
CA PHE A 58 2.12 -0.58 -12.86
C PHE A 58 0.73 0.08 -12.91
N LEU A 59 0.05 0.21 -11.76
CA LEU A 59 -1.23 0.93 -11.67
C LEU A 59 -1.09 2.41 -12.01
N VAL A 60 -0.04 3.08 -11.53
CA VAL A 60 0.24 4.48 -11.88
C VAL A 60 0.52 4.64 -13.37
N TRP A 61 1.26 3.70 -13.97
CA TRP A 61 1.50 3.69 -15.41
C TRP A 61 0.19 3.53 -16.19
N LEU A 62 -0.68 2.58 -15.80
CA LEU A 62 -1.98 2.37 -16.44
C LEU A 62 -2.90 3.59 -16.33
N ALA A 63 -2.90 4.26 -15.18
CA ALA A 63 -3.72 5.46 -14.96
C ALA A 63 -3.24 6.70 -15.75
N ARG A 64 -2.00 6.67 -16.26
CA ARG A 64 -1.40 7.73 -17.09
C ARG A 64 -1.39 7.40 -18.59
N LEU A 65 -1.81 6.19 -18.97
CA LEU A 65 -1.95 5.76 -20.35
C LEU A 65 -3.12 6.48 -21.02
#